data_AF-A0A7C4LGI0-F1
#
_entry.id   AF-A0A7C4LGI0-F1
#
_cell.length_a   1.000
_cell.length_b   1.000
_cell.length_c   1.000
_cell.angle_alpha   90.00
_cell.angle_beta   90.00
_cell.angle_gamma   90.00
#
_symmetry.space_group_name_H-M   'P 1'
#
loop_
_entity.id
_entity.type
_entity.pdbx_description
1 polymer ?
#
loop_
_entity_poly.entity_id
_entity_poly.type
_entity_poly.pdbx_seq_one_letter_code
_entity_poly.pdbx_strand_id
1 'polypeptide(L)'
;MLVRIPFKFESYGAVKIYDVTRTVSLYGVDFERKHGAFCLTSENLVRVAESTAVVVPVRDEDPLVLEGVLRAVPLHSPLIVVSNSSTKPLDVYSSEADIVKNLYQLSGRSIMILHQKDPLIAELLKDEVPGLVDESEGLVRDGKGEGLLIGTLVAEGINSRYVGYIDSDNYVPGAVLEYALIYYTALVMSKSPYKMVRISWGFKGWYGEEFLLRRWGRVSNIVSNVLNNALSRGRKFETDIIKTSNSGEHAMSIELAKMLNFASRYSIETYELVYLLENCYVGLEGGLV
;
A
#
# COMPACT_ATOMS: atom_id res chain seq x y z
N MET A 1 -16.34 -0.40 -9.40
CA MET A 1 -16.66 0.33 -8.16
C MET A 1 -17.13 1.74 -8.49
N LEU A 2 -18.13 2.24 -7.76
CA LEU A 2 -18.61 3.62 -7.81
C LEU A 2 -18.12 4.36 -6.57
N VAL A 3 -17.30 5.38 -6.75
CA VAL A 3 -16.67 6.16 -5.68
C VAL A 3 -17.12 7.62 -5.80
N ARG A 4 -17.33 8.31 -4.68
CA ARG A 4 -17.61 9.75 -4.70
C ARG A 4 -16.38 10.53 -5.21
N ILE A 5 -16.55 11.59 -5.97
CA ILE A 5 -15.42 12.47 -6.33
C ILE A 5 -15.03 13.30 -5.09
N PRO A 6 -13.74 13.40 -4.71
CA PRO A 6 -13.33 14.20 -3.57
C PRO A 6 -13.54 15.69 -3.84
N PHE A 7 -14.32 16.36 -2.99
CA PHE A 7 -14.60 17.80 -3.11
C PHE A 7 -13.75 18.67 -2.17
N LYS A 8 -13.36 18.14 -1.00
CA LYS A 8 -12.51 18.83 -0.02
C LYS A 8 -11.07 18.33 -0.19
N PHE A 9 -10.13 19.27 -0.26
CA PHE A 9 -8.70 19.00 -0.25
C PHE A 9 -7.96 20.15 0.42
N GLU A 10 -6.77 19.87 0.92
CA GLU A 10 -5.80 20.86 1.35
C GLU A 10 -4.54 20.77 0.47
N SER A 11 -3.86 21.89 0.28
CA SER A 11 -2.63 21.96 -0.51
C SER A 11 -1.49 22.44 0.37
N TYR A 12 -0.38 21.71 0.31
CA TYR A 12 0.87 21.99 1.02
C TYR A 12 1.98 21.96 -0.03
N GLY A 13 2.41 23.14 -0.49
CA GLY A 13 3.31 23.26 -1.63
C GLY A 13 2.74 22.54 -2.86
N ALA A 14 3.48 21.58 -3.41
CA ALA A 14 3.02 20.77 -4.55
C ALA A 14 2.12 19.58 -4.15
N VAL A 15 1.99 19.29 -2.85
CA VAL A 15 1.21 18.16 -2.34
C VAL A 15 -0.25 18.55 -2.18
N LYS A 16 -1.16 17.81 -2.82
CA LYS A 16 -2.60 17.95 -2.64
C LYS A 16 -3.17 16.74 -1.89
N ILE A 17 -3.67 16.98 -0.69
CA ILE A 17 -4.25 15.95 0.17
C ILE A 17 -5.76 16.08 0.13
N TYR A 18 -6.43 15.07 -0.43
CA TYR A 18 -7.88 15.01 -0.49
C TYR A 18 -8.46 14.42 0.80
N ASP A 19 -9.62 14.93 1.22
CA ASP A 19 -10.32 14.37 2.37
C ASP A 19 -10.84 12.96 2.06
N VAL A 20 -11.09 12.19 3.13
CA VAL A 20 -11.55 10.81 3.03
C VAL A 20 -12.82 10.73 2.19
N THR A 21 -12.74 9.90 1.17
CA THR A 21 -13.80 9.68 0.20
C THR A 21 -14.40 8.29 0.41
N ARG A 22 -15.72 8.19 0.24
CA ARG A 22 -16.45 6.95 0.46
C ARG A 22 -16.76 6.23 -0.85
N THR A 23 -16.63 4.92 -0.83
CA THR A 23 -17.23 4.03 -1.81
C THR A 23 -18.75 4.09 -1.67
N VAL A 24 -19.46 4.29 -2.77
CA VAL A 24 -20.93 4.35 -2.83
C VAL A 24 -21.50 2.97 -3.16
N SER A 25 -20.87 2.27 -4.10
CA SER A 25 -21.20 0.89 -4.45
C SER A 25 -19.95 0.13 -4.87
N LEU A 26 -19.79 -1.10 -4.38
CA LEU A 26 -18.69 -1.99 -4.78
C LEU A 26 -18.78 -2.35 -6.27
N TYR A 27 -19.99 -2.60 -6.75
CA TYR A 27 -20.26 -2.90 -8.16
C TYR A 27 -20.97 -1.72 -8.84
N GLY A 28 -20.31 -1.15 -9.83
CA GLY A 28 -20.78 0.02 -10.57
C GLY A 28 -20.05 0.17 -11.90
N VAL A 29 -19.55 -0.94 -12.43
CA VAL A 29 -18.82 -0.99 -13.71
C VAL A 29 -19.83 -0.72 -14.83
N ASP A 30 -19.43 0.10 -15.80
CA ASP A 30 -20.26 0.52 -16.94
C ASP A 30 -21.58 1.24 -16.55
N PHE A 31 -21.66 1.73 -15.31
CA PHE A 31 -22.78 2.53 -14.84
C PHE A 31 -22.70 3.98 -15.36
N GLU A 32 -23.84 4.57 -15.71
CA GLU A 32 -23.93 5.95 -16.17
C GLU A 32 -23.43 6.93 -15.10
N ARG A 33 -22.43 7.74 -15.45
CA ARG A 33 -21.82 8.69 -14.52
C ARG A 33 -22.78 9.83 -14.20
N LYS A 34 -23.21 9.90 -12.94
CA LYS A 34 -23.89 11.08 -12.39
C LYS A 34 -22.88 12.10 -11.86
N HIS A 35 -23.26 13.38 -11.83
CA HIS A 35 -22.43 14.45 -11.27
C HIS A 35 -21.97 14.10 -9.84
N GLY A 36 -20.66 14.10 -9.62
CA GLY A 36 -20.05 13.89 -8.29
C GLY A 36 -19.70 12.44 -7.94
N ALA A 37 -19.88 11.49 -8.86
CA ALA A 37 -19.40 10.11 -8.69
C ALA A 37 -18.52 9.68 -9.87
N PHE A 38 -17.61 8.75 -9.59
CA PHE A 38 -16.65 8.21 -10.54
C PHE A 38 -16.71 6.68 -10.55
N CYS A 39 -16.73 6.10 -11.74
CA CYS A 39 -16.65 4.67 -11.98
C CYS A 39 -15.77 4.38 -13.21
N LEU A 40 -15.11 3.22 -13.17
CA LEU A 40 -14.39 2.68 -14.31
C LEU A 40 -15.32 1.86 -15.19
N THR A 41 -15.04 1.87 -16.49
CA THR A 41 -15.59 0.88 -17.42
C THR A 41 -14.90 -0.47 -17.21
N SER A 42 -15.50 -1.56 -17.70
CA SER A 42 -14.91 -2.90 -17.61
C SER A 42 -13.50 -2.94 -18.23
N GLU A 43 -13.36 -2.35 -19.42
CA GLU A 43 -12.07 -2.27 -20.12
C GLU A 43 -11.01 -1.48 -19.34
N ASN A 44 -11.38 -0.32 -18.78
CA ASN A 44 -10.43 0.48 -18.01
C ASN A 44 -10.02 -0.20 -16.70
N LEU A 45 -10.93 -0.98 -16.10
CA LEU A 45 -10.63 -1.76 -14.90
C LEU A 45 -9.58 -2.84 -15.17
N VAL A 46 -9.72 -3.57 -16.28
CA VAL A 46 -8.73 -4.57 -16.70
C VAL A 46 -7.39 -3.90 -16.99
N ARG A 47 -7.37 -2.84 -17.80
CA ARG A 47 -6.13 -2.13 -18.18
C ARG A 47 -5.37 -1.58 -16.98
N VAL A 48 -6.06 -1.02 -15.98
CA VAL A 48 -5.39 -0.52 -14.77
C VAL A 48 -4.91 -1.68 -13.89
N ALA A 49 -5.67 -2.78 -13.78
CA ALA A 49 -5.23 -3.97 -13.05
C ALA A 49 -3.95 -4.55 -13.66
N GLU A 50 -3.89 -4.74 -14.98
CA GLU A 50 -2.68 -5.20 -15.71
C GLU A 50 -1.47 -4.28 -15.50
N SER A 51 -1.72 -2.99 -15.26
CA SER A 51 -0.67 -2.00 -15.00
C SER A 51 -0.34 -1.82 -13.51
N THR A 52 -0.99 -2.55 -12.62
CA THR A 52 -0.85 -2.42 -11.16
C THR A 52 -0.36 -3.73 -10.57
N ALA A 53 0.92 -3.77 -10.16
CA ALA A 53 1.42 -4.87 -9.35
C ALA A 53 0.90 -4.76 -7.92
N VAL A 54 0.53 -5.89 -7.33
CA VAL A 54 0.10 -5.97 -5.93
C VAL A 54 1.16 -6.74 -5.14
N VAL A 55 1.76 -6.05 -4.19
CA VAL A 55 2.76 -6.58 -3.26
C VAL A 55 2.06 -7.03 -1.99
N VAL A 56 2.29 -8.28 -1.60
CA VAL A 56 1.79 -8.88 -0.36
C VAL A 56 2.99 -9.27 0.50
N PRO A 57 3.37 -8.44 1.51
CA PRO A 57 4.36 -8.86 2.49
C PRO A 57 3.77 -9.95 3.38
N VAL A 58 4.55 -10.97 3.72
CA VAL A 58 4.11 -12.06 4.61
C VAL A 58 5.22 -12.45 5.58
N ARG A 59 4.85 -12.77 6.83
CA ARG A 59 5.76 -13.30 7.83
C ARG A 59 5.03 -14.24 8.79
N ASP A 60 5.28 -15.53 8.63
CA ASP A 60 4.77 -16.62 9.48
C ASP A 60 3.24 -16.56 9.69
N GLU A 61 2.49 -16.21 8.63
CA GLU A 61 1.03 -16.09 8.67
C GLU A 61 0.33 -17.43 8.48
N ASP A 62 -0.95 -17.49 8.87
CA ASP A 62 -1.80 -18.65 8.61
C ASP A 62 -1.90 -18.92 7.09
N PRO A 63 -1.53 -20.12 6.61
CA PRO A 63 -1.53 -20.46 5.19
C PRO A 63 -2.91 -20.28 4.50
N LEU A 64 -4.01 -20.52 5.21
CA LEU A 64 -5.37 -20.35 4.67
C LEU A 64 -5.74 -18.87 4.55
N VAL A 65 -5.28 -18.05 5.50
CA VAL A 65 -5.47 -16.60 5.45
C VAL A 65 -4.66 -16.02 4.29
N LEU A 66 -3.39 -16.39 4.16
CA LEU A 66 -2.54 -15.99 3.03
C LEU A 66 -3.21 -16.39 1.70
N GLU A 67 -3.57 -17.67 1.54
CA GLU A 67 -4.22 -18.14 0.31
C GLU A 67 -5.51 -17.35 0.01
N GLY A 68 -6.31 -17.05 1.03
CA GLY A 68 -7.50 -16.21 0.91
C GLY A 68 -7.21 -14.81 0.37
N VAL A 69 -6.16 -14.16 0.88
CA VAL A 69 -5.68 -12.85 0.39
C VAL A 69 -5.24 -12.94 -1.06
N LEU A 70 -4.39 -13.92 -1.39
CA LEU A 70 -3.84 -14.05 -2.75
C LEU A 70 -4.92 -14.33 -3.79
N ARG A 71 -5.94 -15.12 -3.44
CA ARG A 71 -7.09 -15.42 -4.31
C ARG A 71 -8.00 -14.21 -4.53
N ALA A 72 -8.06 -13.28 -3.58
CA ALA A 72 -8.93 -12.11 -3.67
C ALA A 72 -8.38 -10.99 -4.55
N VAL A 73 -7.05 -10.94 -4.76
CA VAL A 73 -6.46 -9.95 -5.66
C VAL A 73 -6.89 -10.22 -7.10
N PRO A 74 -7.43 -9.22 -7.82
CA PRO A 74 -7.86 -9.38 -9.22
C PRO A 74 -6.81 -10.05 -10.11
N LEU A 75 -7.25 -11.02 -10.92
CA LEU A 75 -6.35 -11.91 -11.68
C LEU A 75 -5.41 -11.18 -12.65
N HIS A 76 -5.88 -10.08 -13.24
CA HIS A 76 -5.10 -9.28 -14.18
C HIS A 76 -3.93 -8.54 -13.52
N SER A 77 -3.96 -8.32 -12.20
CA SER A 77 -2.83 -7.71 -11.49
C SER A 77 -1.71 -8.73 -11.28
N PRO A 78 -0.47 -8.40 -11.70
CA PRO A 78 0.72 -9.12 -11.27
C PRO A 78 0.79 -9.14 -9.75
N LEU A 79 1.04 -10.31 -9.16
CA LEU A 79 1.12 -10.48 -7.72
C LEU A 79 2.55 -10.79 -7.29
N ILE A 80 3.06 -10.05 -6.30
CA ILE A 80 4.42 -10.17 -5.78
C ILE A 80 4.31 -10.49 -4.29
N VAL A 81 4.66 -11.70 -3.88
CA VAL A 81 4.71 -12.10 -2.47
C VAL A 81 6.14 -11.91 -1.98
N VAL A 82 6.32 -11.12 -0.92
CA VAL A 82 7.63 -10.93 -0.28
C VAL A 82 7.55 -11.54 1.10
N SER A 83 8.11 -12.74 1.25
CA SER A 83 8.12 -13.49 2.49
C SER A 83 9.34 -13.14 3.34
N ASN A 84 9.13 -12.95 4.63
CA ASN A 84 10.19 -12.95 5.63
C ASN A 84 9.93 -14.02 6.70
N SER A 85 9.31 -15.13 6.28
CA SER A 85 8.92 -16.24 7.14
C SER A 85 10.10 -17.15 7.50
N SER A 86 9.95 -17.90 8.57
CA SER A 86 10.98 -18.81 9.04
C SER A 86 11.27 -19.95 8.04
N THR A 87 12.55 -20.24 7.83
CA THR A 87 13.01 -21.42 7.06
C THR A 87 13.52 -22.55 7.97
N LYS A 88 13.67 -22.28 9.28
CA LYS A 88 14.11 -23.22 10.32
C LYS A 88 13.47 -22.88 11.67
N PRO A 89 13.14 -23.87 12.52
CA PRO A 89 13.28 -25.32 12.29
C PRO A 89 12.20 -25.88 11.33
N LEU A 90 11.07 -25.19 11.20
CA LEU A 90 10.03 -25.46 10.21
C LEU A 90 10.21 -24.49 9.05
N ASP A 91 10.11 -25.01 7.82
CA ASP A 91 10.20 -24.19 6.61
C ASP A 91 8.82 -23.68 6.20
N VAL A 92 8.42 -22.54 6.78
CA VAL A 92 7.16 -21.87 6.48
C VAL A 92 7.19 -21.29 5.07
N TYR A 93 8.33 -20.75 4.64
CA TYR A 93 8.52 -20.22 3.29
C TYR A 93 8.20 -21.25 2.20
N SER A 94 8.65 -22.50 2.36
CA SER A 94 8.31 -23.57 1.41
C SER A 94 6.80 -23.78 1.27
N SER A 95 6.04 -23.65 2.36
CA SER A 95 4.58 -23.81 2.33
C SER A 95 3.90 -22.64 1.60
N GLU A 96 4.40 -21.41 1.80
CA GLU A 96 3.93 -20.22 1.08
C GLU A 96 4.24 -20.32 -0.42
N ALA A 97 5.42 -20.85 -0.77
CA ALA A 97 5.82 -21.08 -2.15
C ALA A 97 4.93 -22.13 -2.84
N ASP A 98 4.53 -23.18 -2.13
CA ASP A 98 3.59 -24.19 -2.64
C ASP A 98 2.19 -23.59 -2.88
N ILE A 99 1.69 -22.72 -1.99
CA ILE A 99 0.44 -21.98 -2.22
C ILE A 99 0.53 -21.16 -3.50
N VAL A 100 1.61 -20.38 -3.66
CA VAL A 100 1.84 -19.53 -4.84
C VAL A 100 1.91 -20.36 -6.12
N LYS A 101 2.62 -21.50 -6.08
CA LYS A 101 2.73 -22.43 -7.21
C LYS A 101 1.38 -23.02 -7.60
N ASN A 102 0.57 -23.44 -6.63
CA ASN A 102 -0.77 -23.96 -6.89
C ASN A 102 -1.68 -22.89 -7.51
N LEU A 103 -1.63 -21.65 -7.01
CA LEU A 103 -2.38 -20.55 -7.59
C LEU A 103 -1.97 -20.25 -9.03
N TYR A 104 -0.67 -20.27 -9.33
CA TYR A 104 -0.18 -20.15 -10.70
C TYR A 104 -0.74 -21.27 -11.60
N GLN A 105 -0.66 -22.52 -11.16
CA GLN A 105 -1.15 -23.67 -11.93
C GLN A 105 -2.66 -23.61 -12.21
N LEU A 106 -3.45 -23.12 -11.24
CA LEU A 106 -4.91 -23.05 -11.37
C LEU A 106 -5.40 -21.88 -12.21
N SER A 107 -4.71 -20.74 -12.16
CA SER A 107 -5.22 -19.48 -12.74
C SER A 107 -4.42 -18.96 -13.93
N GLY A 108 -3.16 -19.41 -14.11
CA GLY A 108 -2.23 -18.85 -15.09
C GLY A 108 -1.86 -17.38 -14.82
N ARG A 109 -2.23 -16.83 -13.66
CA ARG A 109 -1.97 -15.41 -13.32
C ARG A 109 -0.47 -15.14 -13.22
N SER A 110 -0.06 -13.91 -13.51
CA SER A 110 1.30 -13.46 -13.22
C SER A 110 1.48 -13.37 -11.69
N ILE A 111 2.34 -14.23 -11.14
CA ILE A 111 2.61 -14.30 -9.71
C ILE A 111 4.06 -14.69 -9.46
N MET A 112 4.67 -14.07 -8.45
CA MET A 112 6.02 -14.38 -7.99
C MET A 112 6.07 -14.38 -6.46
N ILE A 113 6.94 -15.21 -5.89
CA ILE A 113 7.30 -15.20 -4.48
C ILE A 113 8.81 -15.06 -4.34
N LEU A 114 9.24 -14.25 -3.37
CA LEU A 114 10.63 -13.99 -3.02
C LEU A 114 10.79 -14.11 -1.50
N HIS A 115 11.98 -14.48 -1.05
CA HIS A 115 12.33 -14.44 0.36
C HIS A 115 13.20 -13.21 0.66
N GLN A 116 12.82 -12.38 1.64
CA GLN A 116 13.50 -11.15 2.02
C GLN A 116 14.97 -11.39 2.38
N LYS A 117 15.27 -12.52 3.03
CA LYS A 117 16.65 -12.94 3.38
C LYS A 117 17.38 -13.71 2.27
N ASP A 118 16.92 -13.66 1.01
CA ASP A 118 17.66 -14.25 -0.10
C ASP A 118 19.03 -13.55 -0.25
N PRO A 119 20.16 -14.29 -0.18
CA PRO A 119 21.49 -13.72 -0.31
C PRO A 119 21.71 -12.97 -1.63
N LEU A 120 21.05 -13.39 -2.72
CA LEU A 120 21.16 -12.73 -4.02
C LEU A 120 20.53 -11.33 -3.99
N ILE A 121 19.43 -11.15 -3.27
CA ILE A 121 18.81 -9.82 -3.09
C ILE A 121 19.76 -8.92 -2.31
N ALA A 122 20.38 -9.44 -1.24
CA ALA A 122 21.33 -8.69 -0.45
C ALA A 122 22.56 -8.28 -1.29
N GLU A 123 23.11 -9.20 -2.08
CA GLU A 123 24.25 -8.94 -2.98
C GLU A 123 23.92 -7.84 -4.00
N LEU A 124 22.77 -7.94 -4.67
CA LEU A 124 22.38 -6.99 -5.72
C LEU A 124 22.06 -5.58 -5.18
N LEU A 125 21.53 -5.48 -3.96
CA LEU A 125 21.06 -4.20 -3.42
C LEU A 125 22.01 -3.55 -2.41
N LYS A 126 23.08 -4.23 -2.00
CA LYS A 126 24.00 -3.75 -0.97
C LYS A 126 24.57 -2.35 -1.27
N ASP A 127 25.00 -2.13 -2.50
CA ASP A 127 25.66 -0.89 -2.91
C ASP A 127 24.66 0.14 -3.46
N GLU A 128 23.48 -0.30 -3.89
CA GLU A 128 22.43 0.54 -4.49
C GLU A 128 21.46 1.12 -3.45
N VAL A 129 21.25 0.42 -2.32
CA VAL A 129 20.31 0.82 -1.27
C VAL A 129 21.02 0.87 0.10
N PRO A 130 21.61 2.02 0.46
CA PRO A 130 22.32 2.17 1.73
C PRO A 130 21.45 1.84 2.94
N GLY A 131 21.96 0.98 3.82
CA GLY A 131 21.29 0.61 5.07
C GLY A 131 20.23 -0.49 4.96
N LEU A 132 19.99 -1.05 3.78
CA LEU A 132 19.08 -2.19 3.59
C LEU A 132 19.68 -3.51 4.12
N VAL A 133 20.97 -3.73 3.89
CA VAL A 133 21.69 -4.94 4.30
C VAL A 133 22.26 -4.77 5.71
N ASP A 134 22.12 -5.81 6.53
CA ASP A 134 22.79 -5.91 7.83
C ASP A 134 24.26 -6.27 7.62
N GLU A 135 25.18 -5.42 8.10
CA GLU A 135 26.62 -5.62 7.90
C GLU A 135 27.16 -6.86 8.63
N SER A 136 26.51 -7.29 9.71
CA SER A 136 26.93 -8.45 10.50
C SER A 136 26.44 -9.76 9.90
N GLU A 137 25.21 -9.79 9.37
CA GLU A 137 24.62 -11.00 8.77
C GLU A 137 24.94 -11.12 7.27
N GLY A 138 25.20 -10.00 6.59
CA GLY A 138 25.34 -9.95 5.13
C GLY A 138 24.03 -10.16 4.37
N LEU A 139 22.88 -10.09 5.05
CA LEU A 139 21.54 -10.29 4.51
C LEU A 139 20.67 -9.04 4.70
N VAL A 140 19.55 -8.93 3.98
CA VAL A 140 18.60 -7.83 4.16
C VAL A 140 18.09 -7.79 5.62
N ARG A 141 17.95 -6.60 6.18
CA ARG A 141 17.39 -6.40 7.53
C ARG A 141 15.94 -6.84 7.61
N ASP A 142 15.51 -7.26 8.80
CA ASP A 142 14.10 -7.58 9.05
C ASP A 142 13.22 -6.34 9.17
N GLY A 143 12.11 -6.35 8.43
CA GLY A 143 11.05 -5.37 8.57
C GLY A 143 10.11 -5.28 7.37
N LYS A 144 8.88 -4.82 7.65
CA LYS A 144 7.84 -4.59 6.63
C LYS A 144 8.32 -3.62 5.57
N GLY A 145 8.91 -2.48 5.96
CA GLY A 145 9.40 -1.47 5.01
C GLY A 145 10.43 -2.00 4.01
N GLU A 146 11.35 -2.84 4.48
CA GLU A 146 12.36 -3.52 3.67
C GLU A 146 11.71 -4.48 2.66
N GLY A 147 10.74 -5.29 3.10
CA GLY A 147 9.98 -6.16 2.21
C GLY A 147 9.14 -5.38 1.18
N LEU A 148 8.52 -4.27 1.59
CA LEU A 148 7.77 -3.40 0.68
C LEU A 148 8.68 -2.74 -0.35
N LEU A 149 9.90 -2.33 0.03
CA LEU A 149 10.89 -1.80 -0.91
C LEU A 149 11.28 -2.84 -1.96
N ILE A 150 11.61 -4.07 -1.55
CA ILE A 150 11.93 -5.16 -2.49
C ILE A 150 10.76 -5.40 -3.45
N GLY A 151 9.53 -5.51 -2.93
CA GLY A 151 8.34 -5.69 -3.77
C GLY A 151 8.10 -4.54 -4.75
N THR A 152 8.47 -3.31 -4.37
CA THR A 152 8.37 -2.11 -5.22
C THR A 152 9.40 -2.13 -6.34
N LEU A 153 10.66 -2.50 -6.03
CA LEU A 153 11.73 -2.65 -7.03
C LEU A 153 11.37 -3.71 -8.06
N VAL A 154 10.80 -4.82 -7.62
CA VAL A 154 10.27 -5.86 -8.51
C VAL A 154 9.14 -5.32 -9.39
N ALA A 155 8.18 -4.60 -8.81
CA ALA A 155 7.07 -4.01 -9.55
C ALA A 155 7.56 -3.06 -10.66
N GLU A 156 8.58 -2.25 -10.37
CA GLU A 156 9.29 -1.45 -11.38
C GLU A 156 9.97 -2.33 -12.43
N GLY A 157 10.70 -3.37 -12.02
CA GLY A 157 11.42 -4.28 -12.92
C GLY A 157 10.52 -5.02 -13.91
N ILE A 158 9.26 -5.30 -13.56
CA ILE A 158 8.25 -5.87 -14.47
C ILE A 158 7.46 -4.81 -15.24
N ASN A 159 7.90 -3.55 -15.23
CA ASN A 159 7.29 -2.40 -15.92
C ASN A 159 5.85 -2.10 -15.50
N SER A 160 5.50 -2.31 -14.24
CA SER A 160 4.22 -1.85 -13.71
C SER A 160 4.17 -0.33 -13.67
N ARG A 161 2.99 0.27 -13.89
CA ARG A 161 2.80 1.73 -13.72
C ARG A 161 2.45 2.11 -12.29
N TYR A 162 1.86 1.17 -11.56
CA TYR A 162 1.40 1.35 -10.20
C TYR A 162 1.83 0.15 -9.34
N VAL A 163 2.00 0.41 -8.06
CA VAL A 163 2.21 -0.60 -7.03
C VAL A 163 1.14 -0.42 -5.95
N GLY A 164 0.50 -1.52 -5.53
CA GLY A 164 -0.41 -1.56 -4.39
C GLY A 164 0.08 -2.54 -3.35
N TYR A 165 -0.16 -2.24 -2.09
CA TYR A 165 0.25 -3.06 -0.94
C TYR A 165 -0.99 -3.60 -0.24
N ILE A 166 -0.98 -4.89 0.09
CA ILE A 166 -2.06 -5.54 0.81
C ILE A 166 -1.44 -6.44 1.86
N ASP A 167 -1.80 -6.22 3.13
CA ASP A 167 -1.32 -7.05 4.23
C ASP A 167 -1.87 -8.49 4.12
N SER A 168 -1.04 -9.47 4.45
CA SER A 168 -1.37 -10.90 4.38
C SER A 168 -2.28 -11.39 5.51
N ASP A 169 -2.49 -10.60 6.56
CA ASP A 169 -3.25 -10.95 7.78
C ASP A 169 -4.78 -10.71 7.65
N ASN A 170 -5.30 -10.71 6.43
CA ASN A 170 -6.68 -10.33 6.17
C ASN A 170 -7.65 -11.52 6.08
N TYR A 171 -8.39 -11.75 7.17
CA TYR A 171 -9.40 -12.81 7.27
C TYR A 171 -10.62 -12.63 6.36
N VAL A 172 -10.79 -11.49 5.71
CA VAL A 172 -11.94 -11.20 4.83
C VAL A 172 -11.44 -11.00 3.39
N PRO A 173 -11.36 -12.06 2.57
CA PRO A 173 -10.94 -11.95 1.16
C PRO A 173 -11.75 -10.91 0.36
N GLY A 174 -13.04 -10.73 0.65
CA GLY A 174 -13.85 -9.68 0.01
C GLY A 174 -13.34 -8.25 0.24
N ALA A 175 -12.72 -7.99 1.40
CA ALA A 175 -12.11 -6.69 1.69
C ALA A 175 -10.86 -6.45 0.84
N VAL A 176 -10.05 -7.49 0.61
CA VAL A 176 -8.88 -7.44 -0.28
C VAL A 176 -9.29 -7.08 -1.71
N LEU A 177 -10.37 -7.68 -2.21
CA LEU A 177 -10.93 -7.32 -3.51
C LEU A 177 -11.39 -5.84 -3.52
N GLU A 178 -12.07 -5.39 -2.46
CA GLU A 178 -12.46 -3.99 -2.32
C GLU A 178 -11.24 -3.05 -2.38
N TYR A 179 -10.14 -3.36 -1.69
CA TYR A 179 -8.93 -2.55 -1.69
C TYR A 179 -8.36 -2.37 -3.10
N ALA A 180 -8.19 -3.48 -3.82
CA ALA A 180 -7.67 -3.45 -5.18
C ALA A 180 -8.55 -2.58 -6.10
N LEU A 181 -9.88 -2.73 -5.99
CA LEU A 181 -10.83 -1.92 -6.75
C LEU A 181 -10.77 -0.43 -6.38
N ILE A 182 -10.52 -0.09 -5.10
CA ILE A 182 -10.28 1.28 -4.65
C ILE A 182 -9.00 1.84 -5.29
N TYR A 183 -7.90 1.08 -5.25
CA TYR A 183 -6.62 1.48 -5.85
C TYR A 183 -6.80 1.84 -7.31
N TYR A 184 -7.35 0.92 -8.10
CA TYR A 184 -7.59 1.09 -9.53
C TYR A 184 -8.42 2.33 -9.82
N THR A 185 -9.53 2.50 -9.10
CA THR A 185 -10.46 3.60 -9.31
C THR A 185 -9.82 4.94 -8.98
N ALA A 186 -9.14 5.04 -7.82
CA ALA A 186 -8.54 6.28 -7.35
C ALA A 186 -7.27 6.67 -8.12
N LEU A 187 -6.44 5.69 -8.53
CA LEU A 187 -5.26 5.92 -9.37
C LEU A 187 -5.65 6.48 -10.75
N VAL A 188 -6.74 5.99 -11.34
CA VAL A 188 -7.25 6.53 -12.63
C VAL A 188 -7.93 7.88 -12.44
N MET A 189 -8.60 8.12 -11.31
CA MET A 189 -9.27 9.39 -11.03
C MET A 189 -8.30 10.57 -10.94
N SER A 190 -7.06 10.36 -10.49
CA SER A 190 -6.04 11.41 -10.43
C SER A 190 -5.30 11.59 -11.76
N LYS A 191 -5.22 12.85 -12.21
CA LYS A 191 -4.47 13.26 -13.41
C LYS A 191 -2.96 13.42 -13.20
N SER A 192 -2.51 13.48 -11.94
CA SER A 192 -1.08 13.61 -11.63
C SER A 192 -0.34 12.31 -12.00
N PRO A 193 0.89 12.40 -12.56
CA PRO A 193 1.75 11.23 -12.67
C PRO A 193 2.22 10.74 -11.29
N TYR A 194 2.35 11.65 -10.33
CA TYR A 194 2.70 11.37 -8.94
C TYR A 194 1.44 11.29 -8.09
N LYS A 195 1.03 10.08 -7.72
CA LYS A 195 -0.23 9.86 -6.99
C LYS A 195 -0.13 8.69 -6.04
N MET A 196 -0.82 8.85 -4.92
CA MET A 196 -0.93 7.87 -3.85
C MET A 196 -2.38 7.76 -3.40
N VAL A 197 -2.81 6.54 -3.11
CA VAL A 197 -4.13 6.17 -2.59
C VAL A 197 -3.91 5.45 -1.28
N ARG A 198 -4.59 5.88 -0.22
CA ARG A 198 -4.44 5.31 1.13
C ARG A 198 -5.83 4.93 1.65
N ILE A 199 -6.00 3.68 2.10
CA ILE A 199 -7.29 3.18 2.58
C ILE A 199 -7.49 3.59 4.02
N SER A 200 -8.69 4.09 4.32
CA SER A 200 -9.11 4.44 5.66
C SER A 200 -10.28 3.57 6.07
N TRP A 201 -10.06 2.71 7.06
CA TRP A 201 -11.14 2.02 7.74
C TRP A 201 -11.73 2.92 8.82
N GLY A 202 -12.98 3.37 8.64
CA GLY A 202 -13.70 4.11 9.68
C GLY A 202 -13.85 3.29 10.97
N PHE A 203 -13.95 1.98 10.84
CA PHE A 203 -13.92 1.01 11.93
C PHE A 203 -13.39 -0.34 11.38
N LYS A 204 -12.28 -0.85 11.90
CA LYS A 204 -11.84 -2.23 11.61
C LYS A 204 -12.60 -3.14 12.57
N GLY A 205 -13.41 -4.05 12.04
CA GLY A 205 -14.10 -5.06 12.83
C GLY A 205 -13.08 -5.89 13.63
N TRP A 206 -13.44 -6.29 14.84
CA TRP A 206 -12.65 -7.18 15.69
C TRP A 206 -13.43 -8.48 15.87
N TYR A 207 -12.80 -9.61 15.53
CA TYR A 207 -13.32 -10.95 15.75
C TYR A 207 -12.52 -11.58 16.90
N GLY A 208 -12.83 -11.22 18.14
CA GLY A 208 -12.18 -11.78 19.32
C GLY A 208 -12.94 -11.48 20.60
N GLU A 209 -12.71 -12.27 21.65
CA GLU A 209 -13.39 -12.18 22.95
C GLU A 209 -12.88 -11.03 23.84
N GLU A 210 -11.77 -10.39 23.47
CA GLU A 210 -11.14 -9.34 24.27
C GLU A 210 -11.88 -7.98 24.22
N PHE A 211 -11.80 -7.24 25.33
CA PHE A 211 -12.32 -5.88 25.44
C PHE A 211 -11.52 -4.90 24.56
N LEU A 212 -12.10 -4.51 23.42
CA LEU A 212 -11.59 -3.38 22.65
C LEU A 212 -11.80 -2.09 23.45
N LEU A 213 -10.71 -1.48 23.94
CA LEU A 213 -10.73 -0.14 24.57
C LEU A 213 -10.99 0.95 23.53
N ARG A 214 -12.24 0.98 23.01
CA ARG A 214 -12.74 1.91 21.98
C ARG A 214 -12.50 3.39 22.32
N ARG A 215 -12.44 3.73 23.61
CA ARG A 215 -12.35 5.11 24.10
C ARG A 215 -10.98 5.76 23.91
N TRP A 216 -9.89 5.00 23.74
CA TRP A 216 -8.53 5.58 23.67
C TRP A 216 -8.10 5.93 22.24
N GLY A 217 -8.91 5.56 21.25
CA GLY A 217 -8.54 5.68 19.85
C GLY A 217 -7.41 4.71 19.48
N ARG A 218 -7.25 4.44 18.18
CA ARG A 218 -6.08 3.68 17.71
C ARG A 218 -4.83 4.54 17.77
N VAL A 219 -3.66 3.90 17.80
CA VAL A 219 -2.37 4.59 17.59
C VAL A 219 -2.41 5.46 16.33
N SER A 220 -3.12 5.03 15.27
CA SER A 220 -3.35 5.82 14.07
C SER A 220 -4.03 7.18 14.31
N ASN A 221 -4.96 7.28 15.28
CA ASN A 221 -5.58 8.57 15.63
C ASN A 221 -4.56 9.50 16.30
N ILE A 222 -3.69 8.95 17.15
CA ILE A 222 -2.63 9.72 17.81
C ILE A 222 -1.66 10.26 16.76
N VAL A 223 -1.16 9.40 15.87
CA VAL A 223 -0.20 9.79 14.82
C VAL A 223 -0.83 10.78 13.85
N SER A 224 -2.07 10.56 13.41
CA SER A 224 -2.80 11.51 12.56
C SER A 224 -2.96 12.88 13.24
N ASN A 225 -3.29 12.92 14.54
CA ASN A 225 -3.38 14.17 15.29
C ASN A 225 -2.02 14.88 15.39
N VAL A 226 -0.92 14.14 15.60
CA VAL A 226 0.43 14.72 15.61
C VAL A 226 0.76 15.37 14.26
N LEU A 227 0.52 14.67 13.14
CA LEU A 227 0.75 15.21 11.80
C LEU A 227 -0.12 16.43 11.52
N ASN A 228 -1.42 16.36 11.81
CA ASN A 228 -2.34 17.48 11.64
C ASN A 228 -1.96 18.69 12.51
N ASN A 229 -1.49 18.47 13.74
CA ASN A 229 -1.00 19.56 14.60
C ASN A 229 0.26 20.21 14.02
N ALA A 230 1.19 19.42 13.46
CA ALA A 230 2.37 19.96 12.79
C ALA A 230 1.99 20.81 11.56
N LEU A 231 1.09 20.30 10.72
CA LEU A 231 0.54 21.03 9.57
C LEU A 231 -0.19 22.31 10.00
N SER A 232 -0.99 22.23 11.06
CA SER A 232 -1.74 23.36 11.60
C SER A 232 -0.82 24.48 12.06
N ARG A 233 0.28 24.13 12.74
CA ARG A 233 1.32 25.10 13.15
C ARG A 233 2.01 25.74 11.95
N GLY A 234 2.36 24.95 10.94
CA GLY A 234 2.97 25.46 9.70
C GLY A 234 2.05 26.40 8.94
N ARG A 235 0.75 26.09 8.86
CA ARG A 235 -0.26 26.87 8.12
C ARG A 235 -0.87 28.02 8.92
N LYS A 236 -0.69 28.05 10.25
CA LYS A 236 -1.39 28.93 11.20
C LYS A 236 -2.93 28.80 11.13
N PHE A 237 -3.42 27.64 10.75
CA PHE A 237 -4.85 27.32 10.66
C PHE A 237 -5.05 25.84 10.98
N GLU A 238 -6.06 25.51 11.78
CA GLU A 238 -6.34 24.13 12.19
C GLU A 238 -6.74 23.25 11.00
N THR A 239 -6.22 22.03 10.96
CA THR A 239 -6.58 21.01 9.96
C THR A 239 -6.85 19.66 10.61
N ASP A 240 -7.72 18.88 9.97
CA ASP A 240 -8.04 17.49 10.27
C ASP A 240 -7.78 16.56 9.07
N ILE A 241 -7.02 17.01 8.07
CA ILE A 241 -6.99 16.39 6.74
C ILE A 241 -6.33 15.00 6.71
N ILE A 242 -5.31 14.77 7.54
CA ILE A 242 -4.63 13.47 7.62
C ILE A 242 -5.48 12.52 8.46
N LYS A 243 -6.00 11.46 7.82
CA LYS A 243 -6.77 10.39 8.46
C LYS A 243 -6.14 8.99 8.25
N THR A 244 -5.05 8.92 7.50
CA THR A 244 -4.40 7.69 7.01
C THR A 244 -2.91 7.64 7.33
N SER A 245 -2.52 8.11 8.53
CA SER A 245 -1.13 8.07 9.02
C SER A 245 -0.52 6.67 8.92
N ASN A 246 -1.25 5.67 9.39
CA ASN A 246 -0.89 4.25 9.29
C ASN A 246 -1.87 3.54 8.36
N SER A 247 -1.59 3.56 7.06
CA SER A 247 -2.41 2.90 6.03
C SER A 247 -1.60 1.76 5.45
N GLY A 248 -1.66 0.57 6.07
CA GLY A 248 -0.97 -0.62 5.55
C GLY A 248 -1.44 -0.99 4.15
N GLU A 249 -2.73 -0.77 3.88
CA GLU A 249 -3.30 -0.90 2.55
C GLU A 249 -3.29 0.46 1.83
N HIS A 250 -2.25 0.67 1.03
CA HIS A 250 -2.10 1.82 0.15
C HIS A 250 -1.56 1.41 -1.23
N ALA A 251 -1.63 2.33 -2.19
CA ALA A 251 -1.08 2.15 -3.53
C ALA A 251 -0.55 3.48 -4.06
N MET A 252 0.39 3.42 -5.00
CA MET A 252 0.95 4.61 -5.63
C MET A 252 1.44 4.34 -7.05
N SER A 253 1.67 5.41 -7.80
CA SER A 253 2.44 5.36 -9.06
C SER A 253 3.89 4.97 -8.80
N ILE A 254 4.46 4.13 -9.66
CA ILE A 254 5.89 3.82 -9.62
C ILE A 254 6.73 5.09 -9.75
N GLU A 255 6.32 6.05 -10.58
CA GLU A 255 6.93 7.39 -10.67
C GLU A 255 7.02 8.13 -9.33
N LEU A 256 6.04 7.94 -8.45
CA LEU A 256 6.10 8.50 -7.10
C LEU A 256 7.00 7.66 -6.21
N ALA A 257 6.85 6.33 -6.25
CA ALA A 257 7.64 5.41 -5.43
C ALA A 257 9.15 5.60 -5.61
N LYS A 258 9.60 5.84 -6.86
CA LYS A 258 11.01 6.11 -7.20
C LYS A 258 11.59 7.37 -6.56
N MET A 259 10.74 8.32 -6.18
CA MET A 259 11.15 9.58 -5.55
C MET A 259 11.12 9.51 -4.02
N LEU A 260 10.47 8.48 -3.45
CA LEU A 260 10.29 8.32 -2.02
C LEU A 260 11.46 7.59 -1.39
N ASN A 261 11.85 8.03 -0.19
CA ASN A 261 12.64 7.19 0.71
C ASN A 261 11.71 6.28 1.50
N PHE A 262 12.09 5.01 1.63
CA PHE A 262 11.35 4.01 2.38
C PHE A 262 11.94 3.91 3.78
N ALA A 263 11.11 4.10 4.82
CA ALA A 263 11.56 3.92 6.19
C ALA A 263 11.43 2.45 6.63
N SER A 264 12.22 2.08 7.64
CA SER A 264 12.30 0.71 8.15
C SER A 264 11.02 0.29 8.88
N ARG A 265 10.69 -1.01 8.81
CA ARG A 265 9.61 -1.65 9.61
C ARG A 265 8.26 -0.93 9.45
N TYR A 266 7.56 -0.67 10.56
CA TYR A 266 6.22 -0.08 10.62
C TYR A 266 6.20 1.45 10.51
N SER A 267 7.37 2.08 10.33
CA SER A 267 7.42 3.53 10.16
C SER A 267 7.14 3.96 8.72
N ILE A 268 7.21 3.02 7.77
CA ILE A 268 7.09 3.27 6.34
C ILE A 268 5.83 4.07 5.99
N GLU A 269 4.65 3.66 6.46
CA GLU A 269 3.40 4.29 6.06
C GLU A 269 3.32 5.75 6.53
N THR A 270 3.77 6.03 7.75
CA THR A 270 3.80 7.40 8.28
C THR A 270 4.90 8.22 7.60
N TYR A 271 6.06 7.61 7.37
CA TYR A 271 7.22 8.29 6.80
C TYR A 271 6.98 8.72 5.35
N GLU A 272 6.24 7.96 4.55
CA GLU A 272 5.83 8.40 3.20
C GLU A 272 5.15 9.78 3.22
N LEU A 273 4.26 10.03 4.19
CA LEU A 273 3.60 11.33 4.34
C LEU A 273 4.58 12.40 4.82
N VAL A 274 5.43 12.08 5.79
CA VAL A 274 6.44 13.00 6.32
C VAL A 274 7.42 13.41 5.21
N TYR A 275 7.97 12.45 4.48
CA TYR A 275 8.91 12.69 3.39
C TYR A 275 8.30 13.57 2.30
N LEU A 276 7.05 13.32 1.90
CA LEU A 276 6.35 14.16 0.93
C LEU A 276 6.16 15.60 1.43
N LEU A 277 5.77 15.77 2.69
CA LEU A 277 5.56 17.09 3.27
C LEU A 277 6.89 17.83 3.49
N GLU A 278 7.95 17.14 3.87
CA GLU A 278 9.27 17.73 4.03
C GLU A 278 9.83 18.17 2.69
N ASN A 279 9.83 17.32 1.67
CA ASN A 279 10.49 17.63 0.40
C ASN A 279 9.66 18.49 -0.56
N CYS A 280 8.33 18.42 -0.49
CA CYS A 280 7.44 19.11 -1.42
C CYS A 280 6.66 20.27 -0.79
N TYR A 281 6.86 20.55 0.51
CA TYR A 281 6.27 21.70 1.20
C TYR A 281 7.28 22.46 2.07
N VAL A 282 7.89 21.82 3.08
CA VAL A 282 8.73 22.52 4.07
C VAL A 282 10.11 22.89 3.52
N GLY A 283 10.70 22.01 2.71
CA GLY A 283 12.03 22.16 2.10
C GLY A 283 12.06 23.07 0.87
N LEU A 284 10.94 23.69 0.51
CA LEU A 284 10.91 24.73 -0.51
C LEU A 284 11.34 26.06 0.15
N GLU A 285 12.64 26.34 0.20
CA GLU A 285 13.20 27.61 0.72
C GLU A 285 12.68 28.86 -0.03
N GLY A 286 12.01 28.69 -1.16
CA GLY A 286 11.26 29.73 -1.85
C GLY A 286 9.81 29.29 -2.02
N GLY A 287 8.90 29.90 -1.27
CA GLY A 287 7.47 29.74 -1.49
C GLY A 287 7.11 30.06 -2.94
N LEU A 288 6.18 29.27 -3.50
CA LEU A 288 5.46 29.63 -4.71
C LEU A 288 4.79 31.00 -4.46
N VAL A 289 5.41 32.07 -4.97
CA VAL A 289 4.79 33.37 -5.20
C VAL A 289 3.96 33.28 -6.47
#